data_AF-A0A831JIP4-F1
#
_entry.id   AF-A0A831JIP4-F1
#
_cell.length_a   1.000
_cell.length_b   1.000
_cell.length_c   1.000
_cell.angle_alpha   90.00
_cell.angle_beta   90.00
_cell.angle_gamma   90.00
#
_symmetry.space_group_name_H-M   'P 1'
#
loop_
_entity.id
_entity.type
_entity.pdbx_description
1 polymer ?
#
loop_
_entity_poly.entity_id
_entity_poly.type
_entity_poly.pdbx_seq_one_letter_code
_entity_poly.pdbx_strand_id
1 'polypeptide(L)'
;LGEEDKARSRFNRLIKHGEKHLFDKVKIDYFAVSLPDLLIWDDDLNVRNQIHCNLVMGMGYLGLGDKEQARKFLSEVARLDINHQAGKQLLEMCG
;
A
#
# COMPACT_ATOMS: atom_id res chain seq x y z
N LEU A 1 21.89 -1.11 19.42
CA LEU A 1 21.05 -0.89 18.23
C LEU A 1 21.54 0.40 17.59
N GLY A 2 22.38 0.30 16.56
CA GLY A 2 23.04 1.45 15.89
C GLY A 2 23.02 1.29 14.37
N GLU A 3 21.99 0.61 13.86
CA GLU A 3 21.83 0.32 12.44
C GLU A 3 20.76 1.22 11.80
N GLU A 4 20.73 2.50 12.19
CA GLU A 4 19.74 3.46 11.68
C GLU A 4 19.78 3.56 10.15
N ASP A 5 20.97 3.56 9.55
CA ASP A 5 21.12 3.61 8.09
C ASP A 5 20.52 2.39 7.38
N LYS A 6 20.64 1.20 7.98
CA LYS A 6 20.04 -0.03 7.44
C LYS A 6 18.52 0.00 7.60
N ALA A 7 18.00 0.53 8.70
CA ALA A 7 16.56 0.71 8.89
C ALA A 7 15.99 1.70 7.85
N ARG A 8 16.63 2.86 7.69
CA ARG A 8 16.24 3.87 6.69
C ARG A 8 16.31 3.32 5.27
N SER A 9 17.33 2.53 4.94
CA SER A 9 17.43 1.86 3.63
C SER A 9 16.26 0.91 3.36
N ARG A 10 15.81 0.16 4.38
CA ARG A 10 14.63 -0.72 4.27
C ARG A 10 13.34 0.07 4.04
N PHE A 11 13.13 1.15 4.78
CA PHE A 11 11.95 2.00 4.59
C PHE A 11 11.92 2.66 3.22
N ASN A 12 13.07 3.15 2.73
CA ASN A 12 13.18 3.67 1.37
C ASN A 12 12.89 2.61 0.30
N ARG A 13 13.20 1.34 0.56
CA ARG A 13 12.85 0.24 -0.36
C ARG A 13 11.35 -0.03 -0.41
N LEU A 14 10.65 0.10 0.72
CA LEU A 14 9.19 0.02 0.77
C LEU A 14 8.55 1.13 -0.06
N ILE A 15 9.02 2.36 0.13
CA ILE A 15 8.52 3.54 -0.62
C ILE A 15 8.71 3.32 -2.13
N LYS A 16 9.94 3.01 -2.56
CA LYS A 16 10.23 2.77 -3.98
C LYS A 16 9.40 1.64 -4.59
N HIS A 17 9.11 0.59 -3.83
CA HIS A 17 8.26 -0.50 -4.30
C HIS A 17 6.83 -0.01 -4.51
N GLY A 18 6.25 0.66 -3.52
CA GLY A 18 4.90 1.21 -3.64
C GLY A 18 4.77 2.22 -4.78
N GLU A 19 5.72 3.15 -4.93
CA GLU A 19 5.73 4.12 -6.04
C GLU A 19 5.75 3.45 -7.41
N LYS A 20 6.57 2.40 -7.55
CA LYS A 20 6.72 1.67 -8.81
C LYS A 20 5.45 0.93 -9.21
N HIS A 21 4.74 0.36 -8.23
CA HIS A 21 3.64 -0.56 -8.48
C HIS A 21 2.25 0.06 -8.27
N LEU A 22 2.13 1.28 -7.74
CA LEU A 22 0.86 1.93 -7.40
C LEU A 22 -0.16 1.96 -8.54
N PHE A 23 0.32 2.15 -9.78
CA PHE A 23 -0.51 2.27 -10.98
C PHE A 23 -0.41 1.05 -11.91
N ASP A 24 0.20 -0.03 -11.44
CA ASP A 24 0.23 -1.28 -12.20
C ASP A 24 -1.20 -1.80 -12.35
N LYS A 25 -1.55 -2.19 -13.58
CA LYS A 25 -2.81 -2.87 -13.87
C LYS A 25 -2.64 -4.33 -13.49
N VAL A 26 -3.20 -4.71 -12.35
CA VAL A 26 -3.17 -6.10 -11.89
C VAL A 26 -4.21 -6.89 -12.67
N LYS A 27 -3.74 -7.82 -13.50
CA LYS A 27 -4.56 -8.78 -14.21
C LYS A 27 -4.21 -10.18 -13.74
N ILE A 28 -5.22 -11.01 -13.51
CA ILE A 28 -5.00 -12.45 -13.33
C ILE A 28 -5.04 -13.08 -14.72
N ASP A 29 -3.94 -13.73 -15.12
CA ASP A 29 -3.96 -14.59 -16.31
C ASP A 29 -4.84 -15.81 -16.02
N TYR A 30 -6.07 -15.75 -16.52
CA TYR A 30 -7.10 -16.76 -16.33
C TYR A 30 -6.81 -17.99 -17.22
N PHE A 31 -5.76 -18.74 -16.90
CA PHE A 31 -5.38 -19.97 -17.63
C PHE A 31 -5.38 -21.25 -16.78
N ALA A 32 -6.09 -21.25 -15.65
CA ALA A 32 -6.38 -22.48 -14.92
C ALA A 32 -7.85 -22.49 -14.47
N VAL A 33 -8.63 -23.34 -15.14
CA VAL A 33 -10.03 -23.75 -14.91
C VAL A 33 -11.15 -22.72 -15.06
N SER A 34 -12.15 -23.15 -15.83
CA SER A 34 -13.33 -22.43 -16.31
C SER A 34 -14.22 -21.89 -15.18
N LEU A 35 -14.35 -20.57 -15.14
CA LEU A 35 -15.38 -19.86 -14.38
C LEU A 35 -15.81 -18.67 -15.26
N PRO A 36 -16.94 -18.78 -16.00
CA PRO A 36 -17.30 -17.82 -17.04
C PRO A 36 -17.84 -16.47 -16.56
N ASP A 37 -18.00 -16.24 -15.25
CA ASP A 37 -18.83 -15.14 -14.73
C ASP A 37 -18.08 -14.14 -13.84
N LEU A 38 -16.94 -13.61 -14.30
CA LEU A 38 -16.11 -12.79 -13.41
C LEU A 38 -15.40 -11.63 -14.05
N LEU A 39 -16.18 -10.81 -14.76
CA LEU A 39 -15.82 -9.45 -15.13
C LEU A 39 -15.70 -8.49 -13.92
N ILE A 40 -15.84 -9.00 -12.68
CA ILE A 40 -15.79 -8.24 -11.42
C ILE A 40 -14.33 -8.05 -10.94
N TRP A 41 -13.35 -8.75 -11.52
CA TRP A 41 -12.03 -8.91 -10.88
C TRP A 41 -10.99 -7.84 -11.18
N ASP A 42 -10.99 -7.21 -12.36
CA ASP A 42 -9.90 -6.26 -12.69
C ASP A 42 -9.93 -4.99 -11.83
N ASP A 43 -11.12 -4.40 -11.61
CA ASP A 43 -11.25 -3.17 -10.82
C ASP A 43 -10.97 -3.45 -9.33
N ASP A 44 -11.47 -4.55 -8.78
CA ASP A 44 -11.20 -4.96 -7.40
C ASP A 44 -9.70 -5.22 -7.16
N LEU A 45 -9.01 -5.83 -8.12
CA LEU A 45 -7.57 -6.10 -8.02
C LEU A 45 -6.74 -4.81 -8.09
N ASN A 46 -7.11 -3.87 -8.95
CA ASN A 46 -6.46 -2.56 -9.03
C ASN A 46 -6.66 -1.75 -7.74
N VAL A 47 -7.88 -1.75 -7.19
CA VAL A 47 -8.17 -1.07 -5.91
C VAL A 47 -7.37 -1.71 -4.76
N ARG A 48 -7.31 -3.04 -4.70
CA ARG A 48 -6.46 -3.74 -3.71
C ARG A 48 -4.99 -3.42 -3.86
N ASN A 49 -4.48 -3.34 -5.08
CA ASN A 49 -3.10 -2.95 -5.35
C ASN A 49 -2.82 -1.52 -4.88
N GLN A 50 -3.74 -0.59 -5.14
CA GLN A 50 -3.64 0.79 -4.66
C GLN A 50 -3.65 0.85 -3.13
N ILE A 51 -4.56 0.13 -2.46
CA ILE A 51 -4.60 0.04 -0.99
C ILE A 51 -3.25 -0.48 -0.46
N HIS A 52 -2.75 -1.58 -1.03
CA HIS A 52 -1.49 -2.18 -0.61
C HIS A 52 -0.29 -1.24 -0.81
N CYS A 53 -0.15 -0.64 -1.99
CA CYS A 53 0.95 0.26 -2.29
C CYS A 53 0.92 1.51 -1.40
N ASN A 54 -0.26 2.11 -1.19
CA ASN A 54 -0.41 3.24 -0.28
C ASN A 54 -0.07 2.87 1.17
N LEU A 55 -0.48 1.68 1.64
CA LEU A 55 -0.14 1.20 2.98
C LEU A 55 1.37 1.03 3.16
N VAL A 56 2.04 0.38 2.20
CA VAL A 56 3.48 0.12 2.24
C VAL A 56 4.30 1.42 2.19
N MET A 57 3.90 2.39 1.36
CA MET A 57 4.52 3.72 1.34
C MET A 57 4.29 4.45 2.67
N GLY A 58 3.06 4.44 3.19
CA GLY A 58 2.72 5.04 4.48
C GLY A 58 3.57 4.50 5.63
N MET A 59 3.75 3.17 5.70
CA MET A 59 4.65 2.52 6.66
C MET A 59 6.12 2.93 6.48
N GLY A 60 6.57 3.05 5.23
CA GLY A 60 7.93 3.50 4.91
C GLY A 60 8.19 4.91 5.41
N TYR A 61 7.33 5.87 5.08
CA TYR A 61 7.47 7.25 5.54
C TYR A 61 7.33 7.38 7.06
N LEU A 62 6.41 6.64 7.68
CA LEU A 62 6.26 6.62 9.13
C LEU A 62 7.54 6.10 9.81
N GLY A 63 8.15 5.05 9.27
CA GLY A 63 9.42 4.50 9.74
C GLY A 63 10.61 5.45 9.56
N LEU A 64 10.54 6.39 8.61
CA LEU A 64 11.52 7.47 8.44
C LEU A 64 11.24 8.70 9.32
N GLY A 65 10.12 8.72 10.04
CA GLY A 65 9.66 9.86 10.83
C GLY A 65 8.95 10.95 10.02
N ASP A 66 8.75 10.75 8.72
CA ASP A 66 8.01 11.67 7.85
C ASP A 66 6.50 11.46 8.01
N LYS A 67 5.95 12.02 9.08
CA LYS A 67 4.52 11.92 9.41
C LYS A 67 3.61 12.59 8.38
N GLU A 68 4.11 13.57 7.63
CA GLU A 68 3.31 14.28 6.62
C GLU A 68 3.03 13.37 5.43
N GLN A 69 4.08 12.77 4.85
CA GLN A 69 3.90 11.82 3.76
C GLN A 69 3.19 10.55 4.24
N ALA A 70 3.53 10.05 5.43
CA ALA A 70 2.84 8.90 6.00
C ALA A 70 1.33 9.14 6.08
N ARG A 71 0.90 10.29 6.63
CA ARG A 71 -0.51 10.68 6.71
C ARG A 71 -1.14 10.72 5.33
N LYS A 72 -0.51 11.36 4.35
CA LYS A 72 -1.03 11.45 2.97
C LYS A 72 -1.37 10.08 2.40
N PHE A 73 -0.45 9.13 2.45
CA PHE A 73 -0.66 7.79 1.89
C PHE A 73 -1.64 6.96 2.73
N LEU A 74 -1.60 7.06 4.06
CA LEU A 74 -2.51 6.31 4.93
C LEU A 74 -3.95 6.86 4.90
N SER A 75 -4.13 8.16 4.66
CA SER A 75 -5.45 8.75 4.38
C SER A 75 -6.04 8.20 3.08
N GLU A 76 -5.21 7.95 2.08
CA GLU A 76 -5.66 7.32 0.83
C GLU A 76 -6.09 5.87 1.05
N VAL A 77 -5.38 5.10 1.89
CA VAL A 77 -5.83 3.76 2.34
C VAL A 77 -7.21 3.83 2.98
N ALA A 78 -7.42 4.76 3.92
CA ALA A 78 -8.71 4.91 4.60
C ALA A 78 -9.83 5.42 3.67
N ARG A 79 -9.48 6.15 2.60
CA ARG A 79 -10.42 6.59 1.56
C ARG A 79 -10.86 5.44 0.67
N LEU A 80 -9.94 4.56 0.28
CA LEU A 80 -10.19 3.40 -0.58
C LEU A 80 -10.86 2.24 0.18
N ASP A 81 -10.50 2.05 1.44
CA ASP A 81 -11.13 1.08 2.34
C ASP A 81 -11.30 1.67 3.74
N ILE A 82 -12.51 2.16 4.01
CA ILE A 82 -12.89 2.75 5.30
C ILE A 82 -12.84 1.74 6.44
N ASN A 83 -12.78 0.43 6.20
CA ASN A 83 -12.71 -0.59 7.24
C ASN A 83 -11.28 -1.16 7.40
N HIS A 84 -10.29 -0.60 6.70
CA HIS A 84 -8.91 -1.07 6.74
C HIS A 84 -8.25 -0.81 8.11
N GLN A 85 -8.29 -1.81 9.00
CA GLN A 85 -7.86 -1.69 10.40
C GLN A 85 -6.42 -1.18 10.54
N ALA A 86 -5.48 -1.79 9.82
CA ALA A 86 -4.06 -1.40 9.90
C ALA A 86 -3.82 0.02 9.36
N GLY A 87 -4.60 0.44 8.35
CA GLY A 87 -4.48 1.77 7.76
C GLY A 87 -4.89 2.86 8.75
N LYS A 88 -6.00 2.62 9.46
CA LYS A 88 -6.48 3.51 10.53
C LYS A 88 -5.49 3.61 11.69
N GLN A 89 -5.01 2.47 12.20
CA GLN A 89 -4.06 2.44 13.31
C GLN A 89 -2.78 3.22 12.98
N LEU A 90 -2.21 3.00 11.80
CA LEU A 90 -1.01 3.73 11.36
C LEU A 90 -1.30 5.22 11.13
N LEU A 91 -2.49 5.57 10.64
CA LEU A 91 -2.90 6.97 10.44
C LEU A 91 -3.02 7.71 11.78
N GLU A 92 -3.54 7.07 12.81
CA GLU A 92 -3.60 7.61 14.18
C GLU A 92 -2.21 7.90 14.73
N MET A 93 -1.22 7.06 14.43
CA MET A 93 0.19 7.26 14.83
C MET A 93 0.86 8.46 14.14
N CYS A 94 0.28 8.97 13.05
CA CYS A 94 0.74 10.20 12.38
C CYS A 94 0.28 11.47 13.12
N GLY A 95 -0.65 11.34 14.07
CA GLY A 95 -1.10 12.40 14.99
C GLY A 95 0.00 12.95 15.88
#